data_AF-A0A8I0H4S1-F1
#
_entry.id   AF-A0A8I0H4S1-F1
#
_cell.length_a   1.000
_cell.length_b   1.000
_cell.length_c   1.000
_cell.angle_alpha   90.00
_cell.angle_beta   90.00
_cell.angle_gamma   90.00
#
_symmetry.space_group_name_H-M   'P 1'
#
loop_
_entity.id
_entity.type
_entity.pdbx_description
1 polymer ?
#
loop_
_entity_poly.entity_id
_entity_poly.type
_entity_poly.pdbx_seq_one_letter_code
_entity_poly.pdbx_strand_id
1 'polypeptide(L)' 'MTGAIAGDIIGSVYEFDNIKTTDFPLFTDESDYTDDTIMTVAVADWLLNGGDLVKVMQRYS' A
#
# COMPACT_ATOMS: atom_id res chain seq x y z
N MET A 1 4.44 3.81 -8.78
CA MET A 1 3.36 3.05 -8.12
C MET A 1 3.68 1.58 -8.01
N THR A 2 3.97 0.83 -9.08
CA THR A 2 4.15 -0.64 -9.01
C THR A 2 5.18 -1.11 -7.97
N GLY A 3 6.35 -0.47 -7.88
CA GLY A 3 7.35 -0.82 -6.86
C GLY A 3 6.91 -0.50 -5.42
N ALA A 4 6.11 0.55 -5.23
CA ALA A 4 5.56 0.90 -3.91
C ALA A 4 4.46 -0.08 -3.50
N ILE A 5 3.58 -0.46 -4.42
CA ILE A 5 2.53 -1.48 -4.21
C ILE A 5 3.18 -2.84 -3.92
N ALA A 6 4.21 -3.22 -4.70
CA ALA A 6 4.95 -4.44 -4.42
C ALA A 6 5.62 -4.38 -3.04
N GLY A 7 6.26 -3.25 -2.70
CA GLY A 7 6.88 -3.06 -1.39
C GLY A 7 5.89 -3.16 -0.22
N ASP A 8 4.69 -2.60 -0.38
CA ASP A 8 3.59 -2.72 0.57
C ASP A 8 3.16 -4.18 0.76
N ILE A 9 2.85 -4.89 -0.33
CA ILE A 9 2.45 -6.30 -0.28
C ILE A 9 3.55 -7.18 0.34
N ILE A 10 4.80 -7.00 -0.07
CA ILE A 10 5.96 -7.75 0.46
C ILE A 10 6.16 -7.44 1.95
N GLY A 11 5.98 -6.18 2.34
CA GLY A 11 6.21 -5.69 3.70
C GLY A 11 5.10 -6.04 4.68
N SER A 12 3.87 -6.27 4.21
CA SER A 12 2.67 -6.50 5.03
C SER A 12 2.87 -7.56 6.12
N VAL A 13 3.50 -8.68 5.79
CA VAL A 13 3.74 -9.80 6.72
C VAL A 13 4.77 -9.48 7.82
N TYR A 14 5.57 -8.43 7.63
CA TYR A 14 6.62 -8.01 8.56
C TYR A 14 6.26 -6.76 9.37
N GLU A 15 5.09 -6.16 9.13
CA GLU A 15 4.65 -4.92 9.79
C GLU A 15 4.60 -5.07 11.32
N PHE A 16 4.12 -6.22 11.80
CA PHE A 16 3.99 -6.55 13.21
C PHE A 16 5.00 -7.60 13.70
N ASP A 17 5.78 -8.20 12.80
CA ASP A 17 6.83 -9.17 13.09
C ASP A 17 8.13 -8.86 12.32
N ASN A 18 8.87 -7.88 12.86
CA ASN A 18 10.02 -7.30 12.18
C ASN A 18 11.23 -8.25 12.13
N ILE A 19 11.84 -8.38 10.95
CA ILE A 19 13.10 -9.09 10.72
C ILE A 19 14.23 -8.11 10.37
N LYS A 20 15.48 -8.46 10.69
CA LYS A 20 16.68 -7.60 10.41
C LYS A 20 17.54 -8.12 9.26
N THR A 21 16.98 -8.95 8.40
CA THR A 21 17.66 -9.55 7.24
C THR A 21 17.02 -9.06 5.96
N THR A 22 17.78 -9.07 4.86
CA THR A 22 17.25 -8.87 3.50
C THR A 22 17.03 -10.19 2.75
N ASP A 23 17.31 -11.32 3.41
CA ASP A 23 17.03 -12.65 2.91
C ASP A 23 15.68 -13.12 3.44
N PHE A 24 14.64 -12.89 2.64
CA PHE A 24 13.25 -13.23 2.96
C PHE A 24 12.46 -13.53 1.68
N PRO A 25 11.40 -14.35 1.75
CA PRO A 25 10.52 -14.56 0.62
C PRO A 25 9.81 -13.26 0.24
N LEU A 26 9.75 -12.94 -1.06
CA LEU A 26 9.04 -11.75 -1.52
C LEU A 26 7.52 -11.88 -1.35
N PHE A 27 6.97 -13.07 -1.58
CA PHE A 27 5.53 -13.31 -1.44
C PHE A 27 5.29 -14.56 -0.63
N THR A 28 4.34 -14.48 0.29
CA THR A 28 3.77 -15.60 1.03
C THR A 28 2.26 -15.60 0.88
N ASP A 29 1.59 -16.65 1.33
CA ASP A 29 0.11 -16.72 1.32
C ASP A 29 -0.55 -15.68 2.23
N GLU A 30 0.23 -15.05 3.12
CA GLU A 30 -0.20 -13.99 4.04
C GLU A 30 0.07 -12.58 3.50
N SER A 31 0.80 -12.46 2.38
CA SER A 31 1.08 -11.16 1.75
C SER A 31 -0.18 -10.56 1.13
N ASP A 32 -0.58 -9.37 1.57
CA ASP A 32 -1.72 -8.64 1.03
C ASP A 32 -1.42 -7.13 0.92
N TYR A 33 -2.19 -6.40 0.12
CA TYR A 33 -2.07 -4.94 0.06
C TYR A 33 -2.66 -4.31 1.32
N THR A 34 -2.11 -3.16 1.74
CA THR A 34 -2.56 -2.47 2.95
C THR A 34 -3.21 -1.12 2.64
N ASP A 35 -3.53 -0.35 3.67
CA ASP A 35 -4.01 1.02 3.55
C ASP A 35 -3.02 1.92 2.81
N ASP A 36 -1.71 1.64 2.82
CA ASP A 36 -0.71 2.37 2.04
C ASP A 36 -0.99 2.32 0.53
N THR A 37 -1.29 1.13 0.00
CA THR A 37 -1.69 0.97 -1.42
C THR A 37 -3.02 1.67 -1.69
N ILE A 38 -4.01 1.52 -0.81
CA ILE A 38 -5.34 2.11 -0.99
C ILE A 38 -5.26 3.64 -1.02
N MET A 39 -4.54 4.24 -0.07
CA MET A 39 -4.35 5.68 0.02
C MET A 39 -3.50 6.22 -1.13
N THR A 40 -2.49 5.49 -1.58
CA THR A 40 -1.72 5.85 -2.78
C THR A 40 -2.60 5.93 -4.02
N VAL A 41 -3.54 4.98 -4.19
CA VAL A 41 -4.51 5.00 -5.29
C VAL A 41 -5.50 6.16 -5.13
N ALA A 42 -5.97 6.45 -3.92
CA ALA A 42 -6.87 7.58 -3.66
C ALA A 42 -6.22 8.93 -4.04
N VAL A 43 -4.95 9.12 -3.69
CA VAL A 43 -4.18 10.30 -4.09
C VAL A 43 -3.99 10.36 -5.61
N ALA A 44 -3.69 9.23 -6.26
CA ALA A 44 -3.58 9.17 -7.72
C ALA A 44 -4.91 9.51 -8.41
N ASP A 45 -6.05 9.03 -7.91
CA ASP A 45 -7.39 9.35 -8.41
C ASP A 45 -7.66 10.86 -8.30
N TRP A 46 -7.38 11.45 -7.13
CA TRP A 46 -7.52 12.89 -6.92
C TRP A 46 -6.64 13.71 -7.87
N LEU A 47 -5.38 13.29 -8.11
CA LEU A 47 -4.48 13.99 -9.03
C LEU A 47 -4.97 13.97 -10.48
N LEU A 48 -5.62 12.87 -10.90
CA LEU A 48 -6.08 12.69 -12.28
C LEU A 48 -7.46 13.33 -12.53
N ASN A 49 -8.36 13.25 -11.54
CA ASN A 49 -9.77 13.63 -11.70
C ASN A 49 -10.13 14.93 -10.94
N GLY A 50 -9.25 15.43 -10.08
CA GLY A 50 -9.48 16.62 -9.26
C GLY A 50 -10.51 16.42 -8.16
N GLY A 51 -11.04 17.52 -7.63
CA GLY A 51 -12.04 17.53 -6.56
C GLY A 51 -11.46 17.78 -5.17
N ASP A 52 -12.29 17.52 -4.14
CA ASP A 52 -11.92 17.69 -2.74
C ASP A 52 -11.15 16.46 -2.25
N LEU A 53 -9.88 16.66 -1.88
CA LEU A 53 -8.99 15.58 -1.47
C LEU A 53 -9.55 14.80 -0.26
N VAL A 54 -10.12 15.48 0.73
CA VAL A 54 -10.64 14.82 1.93
C VAL A 54 -11.78 13.87 1.56
N LYS A 55 -12.68 14.30 0.68
CA LYS A 55 -13.77 13.45 0.19
C LYS A 55 -13.28 12.27 -0.64
N VAL A 56 -12.26 12.47 -1.48
CA VAL A 56 -11.66 11.37 -2.25
C VAL A 56 -11.04 10.36 -1.29
N MET A 57 -10.22 10.80 -0.33
CA MET A 57 -9.60 9.90 0.64
C MET A 57 -10.65 9.11 1.44
N GLN A 58 -11.71 9.78 1.92
CA GLN A 58 -12.82 9.14 2.65
C GLN A 58 -13.59 8.10 1.83
N ARG A 59 -13.62 8.22 0.49
CA ARG A 59 -14.28 7.25 -0.38
C ARG A 59 -13.52 5.92 -0.46
N TYR A 60 -12.20 5.99 -0.29
CA TYR A 60 -11.30 4.85 -0.33
C TYR A 60 -10.97 4.32 1.07
N SER A 61 -11.47 4.96 2.14
CA SER A 61 -11.29 4.53 3.54
C SER A 61 -12.33 3.50 3.98
#